data_AF-A0A961X0Q2-F1
#
_entry.id   AF-A0A961X0Q2-F1
#
_cell.length_a   1.000
_cell.length_b   1.000
_cell.length_c   1.000
_cell.angle_alpha   90.00
_cell.angle_beta   90.00
_cell.angle_gamma   90.00
#
_symmetry.space_group_name_H-M   'P 1'
#
loop_
_entity.id
_entity.type
_entity.pdbx_description
1 polymer ?
#
loop_
_entity_poly.entity_id
_entity_poly.type
_entity_poly.pdbx_seq_one_letter_code
_entity_poly.pdbx_strand_id
1 'polypeptide(L)' 'MKTHARVVVIGGGVVGVGTLYALAKKGWSDVVLIERKELTSGSTWHAAGLLPLFNLS' A
#
# COMPACT_ATOMS: atom_id res chain seq x y z
N MET A 1 -18.08 -2.58 -10.00
CA MET A 1 -17.26 -1.67 -9.15
C MET A 1 -18.12 -1.13 -8.04
N LYS A 2 -17.56 -0.94 -6.84
CA LYS A 2 -18.24 -0.21 -5.77
C LYS A 2 -18.20 1.29 -6.09
N THR A 3 -19.31 1.99 -5.88
CA THR A 3 -19.41 3.45 -6.07
C THR A 3 -19.11 4.23 -4.78
N HIS A 4 -19.10 3.52 -3.64
CA HIS A 4 -18.80 4.05 -2.32
C HIS A 4 -17.76 3.13 -1.68
N ALA A 5 -16.84 3.74 -0.93
CA ALA A 5 -15.84 3.03 -0.14
C ALA A 5 -15.64 3.80 1.16
N ARG A 6 -15.46 3.10 2.28
CA ARG A 6 -15.09 3.72 3.56
C ARG A 6 -13.73 4.38 3.48
N VAL A 7 -12.77 3.77 2.79
CA VAL A 7 -11.42 4.29 2.56
C VAL A 7 -10.95 3.93 1.16
N VAL A 8 -10.33 4.90 0.47
CA VAL A 8 -9.67 4.69 -0.82
C VAL A 8 -8.17 5.02 -0.67
N VAL A 9 -7.32 4.02 -0.91
CA VAL A 9 -5.86 4.20 -0.98
C VAL A 9 -5.46 4.41 -2.44
N ILE A 10 -4.85 5.55 -2.74
CA ILE A 10 -4.42 5.90 -4.10
C ILE A 10 -2.91 5.64 -4.22
N GLY A 11 -2.54 4.74 -5.13
CA GLY A 11 -1.16 4.32 -5.38
C GLY A 11 -0.87 2.89 -4.90
N GLY A 12 -0.43 2.05 -5.82
CA GLY A 12 -0.10 0.62 -5.65
C GLY A 12 1.39 0.35 -5.41
N GLY A 13 2.14 1.32 -4.90
CA GLY A 13 3.50 1.12 -4.40
C GLY A 13 3.52 0.42 -3.04
N VAL A 14 4.73 0.12 -2.53
CA VAL A 14 4.91 -0.60 -1.25
C VAL A 14 4.16 0.05 -0.07
N VAL A 15 4.14 1.38 -0.01
CA VAL A 15 3.45 2.13 1.06
C VAL A 15 1.93 2.01 0.95
N GLY A 16 1.38 2.12 -0.26
CA GLY A 16 -0.07 2.05 -0.48
C GLY A 16 -0.62 0.66 -0.20
N VAL A 17 0.04 -0.38 -0.71
CA VAL A 17 -0.33 -1.78 -0.41
C VAL A 17 -0.16 -2.08 1.07
N GLY A 18 0.93 -1.62 1.71
CA GLY A 18 1.13 -1.77 3.15
C GLY A 18 0.05 -1.09 3.99
N THR A 19 -0.39 0.10 3.59
CA THR A 19 -1.50 0.82 4.24
C THR A 19 -2.82 0.05 4.10
N LEU A 20 -3.16 -0.40 2.90
CA LEU A 20 -4.36 -1.23 2.66
C LEU A 20 -4.31 -2.51 3.50
N TYR A 21 -3.17 -3.21 3.51
CA TYR A 21 -2.96 -4.42 4.32
C TYR A 21 -3.16 -4.15 5.81
N ALA A 22 -2.57 -3.07 6.35
CA ALA A 22 -2.69 -2.73 7.77
C ALA A 22 -4.15 -2.41 8.16
N LEU A 23 -4.89 -1.69 7.30
CA LEU A 23 -6.31 -1.41 7.51
C LEU A 23 -7.14 -2.71 7.50
N ALA A 24 -6.98 -3.55 6.48
CA ALA A 24 -7.67 -4.83 6.37
C ALA A 24 -7.35 -5.74 7.56
N LYS A 25 -6.08 -5.82 7.96
CA LYS A 25 -5.64 -6.61 9.13
C LYS A 25 -6.24 -6.11 10.45
N LYS A 26 -6.47 -4.80 10.58
CA LYS A 26 -7.17 -4.20 11.73
C LYS A 26 -8.69 -4.38 11.68
N GLY A 27 -9.21 -5.17 10.74
CA GLY A 27 -10.64 -5.48 10.62
C GLY A 27 -11.45 -4.40 9.90
N TRP A 28 -10.81 -3.45 9.22
CA TRP A 28 -11.54 -2.49 8.40
C TRP A 28 -12.10 -3.17 7.16
N SER A 29 -13.42 -3.09 7.00
CA SER A 29 -14.12 -3.48 5.79
C SER A 29 -14.30 -2.30 4.84
N ASP A 30 -14.52 -2.60 3.57
CA ASP A 30 -14.79 -1.59 2.52
C ASP A 30 -13.63 -0.61 2.25
N VAL A 31 -12.41 -1.16 2.25
CA VAL A 31 -11.18 -0.46 1.88
C VAL A 31 -10.80 -0.85 0.45
N VAL A 32 -10.56 0.13 -0.42
CA VAL A 32 -10.23 -0.09 -1.83
C VAL A 32 -8.87 0.54 -2.15
N LEU A 33 -8.07 -0.10 -3.00
CA LEU A 33 -6.86 0.48 -3.56
C LEU A 33 -7.05 0.74 -5.06
N ILE A 34 -6.62 1.91 -5.52
CA ILE A 34 -6.62 2.29 -6.93
C ILE A 34 -5.19 2.61 -7.35
N GLU A 35 -4.74 1.93 -8.41
CA GLU A 35 -3.45 2.16 -9.05
C GLU A 35 -3.68 2.58 -10.50
N ARG A 36 -2.85 3.51 -11.00
CA ARG A 36 -2.92 4.04 -12.36
C ARG A 36 -2.49 3.02 -13.41
N LYS A 37 -1.46 2.22 -13.09
CA LYS A 37 -0.90 1.19 -13.97
C LYS A 37 -1.00 -0.18 -13.29
N GLU A 38 0.15 -0.80 -13.06
CA GLU A 38 0.30 -2.06 -12.33
C GLU A 38 0.92 -1.79 -10.95
N LEU A 39 0.72 -2.73 -10.02
CA LEU A 39 1.34 -2.67 -8.70
C LEU A 39 2.85 -2.53 -8.85
N THR A 40 3.48 -1.79 -7.93
CA THR A 40 4.93 -1.54 -7.88
C THR A 40 5.54 -0.70 -9.01
N SER A 41 4.79 -0.35 -10.07
CA SER A 41 5.30 0.37 -11.26
C SER A 41 5.88 1.77 -11.03
N GLY A 42 5.69 2.35 -9.84
CA GLY A 42 6.37 3.57 -9.38
C GLY A 42 7.78 3.29 -8.84
N SER A 43 8.21 4.02 -7.82
CA SER A 43 9.60 3.86 -7.31
C SER A 43 9.91 2.52 -6.64
N THR A 44 8.88 1.70 -6.38
CA THR A 44 9.03 0.41 -5.70
C THR A 44 9.79 -0.61 -6.53
N TRP A 45 9.54 -0.74 -7.84
CA TRP A 45 10.16 -1.80 -8.65
C TRP A 45 11.69 -1.65 -8.78
N HIS A 46 12.19 -0.42 -8.77
CA HIS A 46 13.62 -0.12 -8.94
C HIS A 46 14.32 0.22 -7.62
N ALA A 47 13.67 -0.01 -6.48
CA ALA A 47 14.30 0.20 -5.18
C ALA A 47 15.34 -0.89 -4.92
N ALA A 48 16.47 -0.53 -4.31
CA ALA A 48 17.52 -1.49 -3.93
C ALA A 48 17.10 -2.47 -2.80
N GLY A 49 15.93 -2.26 -2.19
CA GLY A 49 15.40 -3.15 -1.15
C GLY A 49 16.14 -3.14 0.19
N LEU A 50 16.99 -2.13 0.43
CA LEU A 50 17.76 -2.02 1.67
C LEU A 50 16.82 -1.74 2.85
N LEU A 51 16.91 -2.58 3.89
CA LEU A 51 16.20 -2.42 5.17
C LEU A 51 17.21 -2.29 6.32
N PRO A 52 18.01 -1.21 6.36
CA PRO A 52 19.00 -1.05 7.40
C PRO A 52 18.33 -0.75 8.75
N LEU A 53 18.74 -1.48 9.78
CA LEU A 53 18.30 -1.26 11.15
C LEU A 53 19.34 -0.40 11.88
N PHE A 54 19.26 0.90 11.68
CA PHE A 54 20.23 1.86 12.23
C PHE A 54 20.04 2.17 13.73
N ASN A 55 19.03 1.59 14.39
CA ASN A 55 18.77 1.80 15.81
C ASN A 55 18.16 0.56 16.47
N LEU A 56 18.91 -0.54 16.52
CA LEU A 56 18.64 -1.66 17.41
C LEU A 56 19.44 -1.42 18.70
N SER A 57 18.89 -0.61 19.59
CA SER A 57 19.45 -0.34 20.92
C SER A 57 18.31 -0.25 21.91
#